data_AF-A0A2E5RPL5-F1
#
_entry.id   AF-A0A2E5RPL5-F1
#
_cell.length_a   1.000
_cell.length_b   1.000
_cell.length_c   1.000
_cell.angle_alpha   90.00
_cell.angle_beta   90.00
_cell.angle_gamma   90.00
#
_symmetry.space_group_name_H-M   'P 1'
#
loop_
_entity.id
_entity.type
_entity.pdbx_description
1 polymer ?
#
loop_
_entity_poly.entity_id
_entity_poly.type
_entity_poly.pdbx_seq_one_letter_code
_entity_poly.pdbx_strand_id
1 'polypeptide(L)'
;AEAERLRKEEEARLAAEAEAERLRKEEEERLAAEAEAERLRKEEEARLAEEAEVERLRKEEEARLAEEAEAERLRKEEEERLAEEAEAERLRKEEEERLAEEAEAERLRKEEEARLAEEAKERSRQEEIRKARLERERLQAEKEAAEKAERERIEIERKKRLAEESRKKFVQDSLRQVEIARIKAEAEEAERIAEEERKKAEKAALIAAEQKRLEKEAHLKAEQEKKKREEEEARIAKEREEAKLRAELEKKRAEEQKRLAEIEAAKEKARADSITKAKFAEAEKRKEAELEVARRKAEVEKAKAEQEKSAQKLIASTEPDDVDISKLQSSEKATYLSSLVEKYGEGKHTRKIEERNRVITIVVVVSGGKATEYKWVKTSFGGNYYFKNGSSISKTQYGLGTTREGI
;
A
#
# COMPACT_ATOMS: atom_id res chain seq x y z
N ALA A 1 199.20 -10.17 -198.65
CA ALA A 1 199.59 -11.40 -197.92
C ALA A 1 199.55 -11.15 -196.41
N GLU A 2 200.59 -10.62 -195.78
CA GLU A 2 200.69 -10.57 -194.31
C GLU A 2 199.71 -9.57 -193.65
N ALA A 3 199.65 -8.33 -194.13
CA ALA A 3 198.75 -7.28 -193.61
C ALA A 3 197.24 -7.59 -193.68
N GLU A 4 196.84 -8.62 -194.45
CA GLU A 4 195.43 -9.05 -194.55
C GLU A 4 195.04 -10.00 -193.41
N ARG A 5 196.01 -10.76 -192.87
CA ARG A 5 195.75 -11.66 -191.72
C ARG A 5 195.48 -10.88 -190.45
N LEU A 6 196.25 -9.82 -190.20
CA LEU A 6 196.16 -9.03 -188.97
C LEU A 6 194.76 -8.45 -188.74
N ARG A 7 194.11 -7.95 -189.81
CA ARG A 7 192.74 -7.41 -189.76
C ARG A 7 191.72 -8.44 -189.26
N LYS A 8 191.77 -9.68 -189.76
CA LYS A 8 190.80 -10.73 -189.39
C LYS A 8 190.96 -11.22 -187.94
N GLU A 9 192.16 -11.10 -187.36
CA GLU A 9 192.43 -11.49 -185.98
C GLU A 9 191.98 -10.41 -184.99
N GLU A 10 192.15 -9.13 -185.33
CA GLU A 10 191.64 -7.99 -184.54
C GLU A 10 190.11 -7.88 -184.58
N GLU A 11 189.51 -8.05 -185.77
CA GLU A 11 188.06 -8.05 -185.99
C GLU A 11 187.37 -9.20 -185.23
N ALA A 12 187.98 -10.40 -185.22
CA ALA A 12 187.46 -11.54 -184.45
C ALA A 12 187.54 -11.32 -182.93
N ARG A 13 188.59 -10.65 -182.42
CA ARG A 13 188.71 -10.38 -180.97
C ARG A 13 187.65 -9.37 -180.49
N LEU A 14 187.41 -8.32 -181.27
CA LEU A 14 186.37 -7.32 -180.98
C LEU A 14 184.96 -7.93 -180.97
N ALA A 15 184.67 -8.86 -181.89
CA ALA A 15 183.38 -9.56 -181.91
C ALA A 15 183.16 -10.40 -180.63
N ALA A 16 184.17 -11.15 -180.19
CA ALA A 16 184.09 -11.97 -178.97
C ALA A 16 183.96 -11.13 -177.68
N GLU A 17 184.63 -9.97 -177.63
CA GLU A 17 184.53 -9.04 -176.50
C GLU A 17 183.13 -8.41 -176.40
N ALA A 18 182.54 -8.02 -177.53
CA ALA A 18 181.17 -7.50 -177.58
C ALA A 18 180.10 -8.57 -177.22
N GLU A 19 180.29 -9.83 -177.63
CA GLU A 19 179.39 -10.92 -177.27
C GLU A 19 179.45 -11.23 -175.76
N ALA A 20 180.64 -11.21 -175.17
CA ALA A 20 180.84 -11.38 -173.73
C ALA A 20 180.25 -10.23 -172.89
N GLU A 21 180.32 -8.98 -173.37
CA GLU A 21 179.65 -7.85 -172.71
C GLU A 21 178.12 -8.01 -172.75
N ARG A 22 177.57 -8.45 -173.89
CA ARG A 22 176.12 -8.67 -174.04
C ARG A 22 175.60 -9.74 -173.08
N LEU A 23 176.29 -10.87 -172.99
CA LEU A 23 175.93 -11.96 -172.07
C LEU A 23 175.95 -11.54 -170.59
N ARG A 24 176.88 -10.66 -170.19
CA ARG A 24 176.90 -10.12 -168.82
C ARG A 24 175.70 -9.25 -168.51
N LYS A 25 175.31 -8.35 -169.43
CA LYS A 25 174.11 -7.52 -169.27
C LYS A 25 172.83 -8.35 -169.22
N GLU A 26 172.73 -9.37 -170.08
CA GLU A 26 171.59 -10.29 -170.13
C GLU A 26 171.45 -11.14 -168.85
N GLU A 27 172.57 -11.45 -168.15
CA GLU A 27 172.56 -12.08 -166.83
C GLU A 27 172.27 -11.11 -165.68
N GLU A 28 172.81 -9.89 -165.72
CA GLU A 28 172.58 -8.84 -164.72
C GLU A 28 171.11 -8.38 -164.71
N GLU A 29 170.49 -8.19 -165.88
CA GLU A 29 169.06 -7.90 -166.02
C GLU A 29 168.19 -9.05 -165.50
N ARG A 30 168.58 -10.32 -165.75
CA ARG A 30 167.86 -11.49 -165.25
C ARG A 30 167.87 -11.57 -163.72
N LEU A 31 169.02 -11.33 -163.10
CA LEU A 31 169.17 -11.32 -161.63
C LEU A 31 168.40 -10.16 -160.98
N ALA A 32 168.39 -8.98 -161.61
CA ALA A 32 167.59 -7.85 -161.15
C ALA A 32 166.08 -8.16 -161.18
N ALA A 33 165.59 -8.76 -162.27
CA ALA A 33 164.19 -9.14 -162.41
C ALA A 33 163.77 -10.25 -161.43
N GLU A 34 164.64 -11.22 -161.15
CA GLU A 34 164.40 -12.28 -160.17
C GLU A 34 164.32 -11.72 -158.73
N ALA A 35 165.22 -10.81 -158.37
CA ALA A 35 165.21 -10.14 -157.07
C ALA A 35 163.98 -9.23 -156.85
N GLU A 36 163.51 -8.53 -157.90
CA GLU A 36 162.28 -7.75 -157.83
C GLU A 36 161.03 -8.64 -157.70
N ALA A 37 160.97 -9.76 -158.42
CA ALA A 37 159.88 -10.74 -158.29
C ALA A 37 159.84 -11.39 -156.89
N GLU A 38 160.99 -11.65 -156.26
CA GLU A 38 161.04 -12.14 -154.87
C GLU A 38 160.55 -11.08 -153.86
N ARG A 39 160.93 -9.81 -154.06
CA ARG A 39 160.46 -8.69 -153.21
C ARG A 39 158.95 -8.54 -153.27
N LEU A 40 158.38 -8.52 -154.47
CA LEU A 40 156.93 -8.39 -154.70
C LEU A 40 156.12 -9.52 -154.04
N ARG A 41 156.61 -10.77 -154.09
CA ARG A 41 155.96 -11.90 -153.41
C ARG A 41 155.92 -11.74 -151.89
N LYS A 42 157.02 -11.30 -151.27
CA LYS A 42 157.10 -11.07 -149.82
C LYS A 42 156.22 -9.91 -149.38
N GLU A 43 156.11 -8.87 -150.21
CA GLU A 43 155.23 -7.71 -149.97
C GLU A 43 153.74 -8.10 -150.07
N GLU A 44 153.37 -8.98 -151.01
CA GLU A 44 152.01 -9.53 -151.13
C GLU A 44 151.65 -10.50 -150.00
N GLU A 45 152.57 -11.41 -149.63
CA GLU A 45 152.39 -12.35 -148.51
C GLU A 45 152.20 -11.61 -147.17
N ALA A 46 153.00 -10.55 -146.92
CA ALA A 46 152.85 -9.71 -145.74
C ALA A 46 151.50 -8.98 -145.70
N ARG A 47 151.07 -8.40 -146.83
CA ARG A 47 149.78 -7.70 -146.95
C ARG A 47 148.58 -8.62 -146.68
N LEU A 48 148.63 -9.85 -147.19
CA LEU A 48 147.58 -10.87 -146.95
C LEU A 48 147.53 -11.32 -145.48
N ALA A 49 148.69 -11.40 -144.80
CA ALA A 49 148.74 -11.71 -143.37
C ALA A 49 148.15 -10.58 -142.51
N GLU A 50 148.44 -9.31 -142.83
CA GLU A 50 147.88 -8.14 -142.16
C GLU A 50 146.35 -8.05 -142.35
N GLU A 51 145.87 -8.26 -143.58
CA GLU A 51 144.43 -8.26 -143.90
C GLU A 51 143.68 -9.35 -143.13
N ALA A 52 144.24 -10.56 -143.02
CA ALA A 52 143.66 -11.67 -142.25
C ALA A 52 143.65 -11.41 -140.73
N GLU A 53 144.66 -10.73 -140.17
CA GLU A 53 144.65 -10.34 -138.75
C GLU A 53 143.60 -9.25 -138.46
N VAL A 54 143.47 -8.25 -139.34
CA VAL A 54 142.42 -7.23 -139.25
C VAL A 54 141.02 -7.85 -139.34
N GLU A 55 140.81 -8.86 -140.19
CA GLU A 55 139.53 -9.58 -140.25
C GLU A 55 139.24 -10.37 -138.97
N ARG A 56 140.24 -11.03 -138.38
CA ARG A 56 140.10 -11.73 -137.09
C ARG A 56 139.71 -10.77 -135.97
N LEU A 57 140.42 -9.65 -135.84
CA LEU A 57 140.18 -8.65 -134.79
C LEU A 57 138.78 -8.02 -134.90
N ARG A 58 138.29 -7.76 -136.11
CA ARG A 58 136.91 -7.29 -136.32
C ARG A 58 135.86 -8.29 -135.84
N LYS A 59 136.04 -9.58 -136.15
CA LYS A 59 135.11 -10.64 -135.72
C LYS A 59 135.14 -10.86 -134.20
N GLU A 60 136.30 -10.71 -133.57
CA GLU A 60 136.47 -10.77 -132.12
C GLU A 60 135.80 -9.57 -131.41
N GLU A 61 135.89 -8.37 -131.99
CA GLU A 61 135.19 -7.18 -131.50
C GLU A 61 133.67 -7.24 -131.70
N GLU A 62 133.20 -7.69 -132.87
CA GLU A 62 131.78 -7.89 -133.16
C GLU A 62 131.13 -8.91 -132.21
N ALA A 63 131.82 -10.03 -131.94
CA ALA A 63 131.36 -11.03 -130.96
C ALA A 63 131.28 -10.46 -129.54
N ARG A 64 132.30 -9.70 -129.09
CA ARG A 64 132.32 -9.07 -127.76
C ARG A 64 131.18 -8.06 -127.59
N LEU A 65 130.89 -7.26 -128.62
CA LEU A 65 129.78 -6.29 -128.61
C LEU A 65 128.41 -6.98 -128.59
N ALA A 66 128.28 -8.14 -129.24
CA ALA A 66 127.06 -8.95 -129.18
C ALA A 66 126.82 -9.54 -127.77
N GLU A 67 127.86 -10.07 -127.13
CA GLU A 67 127.81 -10.59 -125.75
C GLU A 67 127.49 -9.48 -124.74
N GLU A 68 128.09 -8.30 -124.88
CA GLU A 68 127.81 -7.13 -124.03
C GLU A 68 126.36 -6.64 -124.18
N ALA A 69 125.82 -6.61 -125.41
CA ALA A 69 124.43 -6.24 -125.68
C ALA A 69 123.41 -7.27 -125.16
N GLU A 70 123.72 -8.57 -125.20
CA GLU A 70 122.89 -9.62 -124.61
C GLU A 70 122.91 -9.53 -123.08
N ALA A 71 124.07 -9.30 -122.46
CA ALA A 71 124.20 -9.09 -121.02
C ALA A 71 123.47 -7.82 -120.54
N GLU A 72 123.48 -6.72 -121.31
CA GLU A 72 122.72 -5.51 -120.99
C GLU A 72 121.20 -5.77 -121.07
N ARG A 73 120.74 -6.52 -122.08
CA ARG A 73 119.33 -6.94 -122.18
C ARG A 73 118.89 -7.80 -120.99
N LEU A 74 119.66 -8.82 -120.64
CA LEU A 74 119.33 -9.72 -119.53
C LEU A 74 119.24 -8.98 -118.18
N ARG A 75 120.13 -7.99 -117.95
CA ARG A 75 120.06 -7.15 -116.74
C ARG A 75 118.78 -6.30 -116.69
N LYS A 76 118.35 -5.71 -117.81
CA LYS A 76 117.10 -4.94 -117.87
C LYS A 76 115.87 -5.82 -117.67
N GLU A 77 115.87 -7.03 -118.25
CA GLU A 77 114.80 -8.01 -118.08
C GLU A 77 114.72 -8.54 -116.63
N GLU A 78 115.86 -8.65 -115.94
CA GLU A 78 115.91 -8.96 -114.50
C GLU A 78 115.45 -7.77 -113.63
N GLU A 79 115.87 -6.54 -113.95
CA GLU A 79 115.46 -5.31 -113.24
C GLU A 79 113.96 -5.03 -113.38
N GLU A 80 113.39 -5.16 -114.59
CA GLU A 80 111.95 -5.02 -114.85
C GLU A 80 111.15 -6.08 -114.09
N ARG A 81 111.59 -7.34 -114.08
CA ARG A 81 110.95 -8.42 -113.30
C ARG A 81 111.00 -8.18 -111.79
N LEU A 82 112.11 -7.68 -111.26
CA LEU A 82 112.23 -7.34 -109.84
C LEU A 82 111.35 -6.13 -109.46
N ALA A 83 111.17 -5.17 -110.38
CA ALA A 83 110.24 -4.07 -110.18
C ALA A 83 108.77 -4.54 -110.18
N GLU A 84 108.38 -5.41 -111.13
CA GLU A 84 107.03 -6.02 -111.18
C GLU A 84 106.74 -6.86 -109.93
N GLU A 85 107.70 -7.67 -109.47
CA GLU A 85 107.55 -8.49 -108.25
C GLU A 85 107.42 -7.62 -107.00
N ALA A 86 108.18 -6.53 -106.89
CA ALA A 86 108.07 -5.57 -105.78
C ALA A 86 106.76 -4.76 -105.80
N GLU A 87 106.24 -4.40 -106.98
CA GLU A 87 104.93 -3.76 -107.10
C GLU A 87 103.80 -4.73 -106.74
N ALA A 88 103.87 -5.98 -107.20
CA ALA A 88 102.92 -7.03 -106.83
C ALA A 88 102.94 -7.36 -105.32
N GLU A 89 104.11 -7.34 -104.66
CA GLU A 89 104.19 -7.51 -103.21
C GLU A 89 103.56 -6.33 -102.45
N ARG A 90 103.79 -5.09 -102.93
CA ARG A 90 103.16 -3.90 -102.35
C ARG A 90 101.64 -3.91 -102.50
N LEU A 91 101.12 -4.25 -103.69
CA LEU A 91 99.68 -4.32 -103.95
C LEU A 91 99.00 -5.40 -103.09
N ARG A 92 99.65 -6.56 -102.87
CA ARG A 92 99.14 -7.59 -101.95
C ARG A 92 99.06 -7.10 -100.51
N LYS A 93 100.07 -6.35 -100.03
CA LYS A 93 100.06 -5.77 -98.68
C LYS A 93 98.98 -4.70 -98.51
N GLU A 94 98.80 -3.85 -99.51
CA GLU A 94 97.73 -2.83 -99.51
C GLU A 94 96.33 -3.46 -99.58
N GLU A 95 96.16 -4.59 -100.29
CA GLU A 95 94.94 -5.38 -100.29
C GLU A 95 94.69 -6.08 -98.93
N GLU A 96 95.73 -6.67 -98.32
CA GLU A 96 95.65 -7.32 -97.00
C GLU A 96 95.32 -6.31 -95.88
N GLU A 97 95.97 -5.13 -95.87
CA GLU A 97 95.67 -4.05 -94.92
C GLU A 97 94.22 -3.54 -95.09
N ARG A 98 93.76 -3.32 -96.34
CA ARG A 98 92.38 -2.91 -96.60
C ARG A 98 91.35 -3.96 -96.18
N LEU A 99 91.63 -5.24 -96.38
CA LEU A 99 90.75 -6.34 -95.93
C LEU A 99 90.72 -6.44 -94.39
N ALA A 100 91.84 -6.16 -93.72
CA ALA A 100 91.89 -6.08 -92.26
C ALA A 100 91.08 -4.89 -91.70
N GLU A 101 91.21 -3.69 -92.30
CA GLU A 101 90.39 -2.53 -91.94
C GLU A 101 88.90 -2.76 -92.19
N GLU A 102 88.52 -3.37 -93.32
CA GLU A 102 87.12 -3.69 -93.62
C GLU A 102 86.54 -4.71 -92.64
N ALA A 103 87.31 -5.75 -92.27
CA ALA A 103 86.91 -6.74 -91.27
C ALA A 103 86.78 -6.13 -89.86
N GLU A 104 87.66 -5.21 -89.46
CA GLU A 104 87.53 -4.49 -88.19
C GLU A 104 86.33 -3.53 -88.18
N ALA A 105 86.10 -2.80 -89.28
CA ALA A 105 84.93 -1.94 -89.44
C ALA A 105 83.61 -2.74 -89.42
N GLU A 106 83.57 -3.94 -90.02
CA GLU A 106 82.41 -4.83 -89.95
C GLU A 106 82.20 -5.38 -88.53
N ARG A 107 83.28 -5.75 -87.82
CA ARG A 107 83.22 -6.19 -86.42
C ARG A 107 82.67 -5.09 -85.50
N LEU A 108 83.17 -3.86 -85.63
CA LEU A 108 82.71 -2.70 -84.86
C LEU A 108 81.24 -2.35 -85.14
N ARG A 109 80.80 -2.44 -86.40
CA ARG A 109 79.38 -2.26 -86.77
C ARG A 109 78.49 -3.32 -86.11
N LYS A 110 78.88 -4.59 -86.14
CA LYS A 110 78.14 -5.70 -85.50
C LYS A 110 78.09 -5.56 -83.97
N GLU A 111 79.18 -5.07 -83.36
CA GLU A 111 79.23 -4.80 -81.92
C GLU A 111 78.32 -3.62 -81.52
N GLU A 112 78.32 -2.54 -82.30
CA GLU A 112 77.42 -1.40 -82.09
C GLU A 112 75.95 -1.76 -82.33
N GLU A 113 75.62 -2.52 -83.38
CA GLU A 113 74.27 -3.02 -83.64
C GLU A 113 73.79 -3.93 -82.50
N ALA A 114 74.64 -4.84 -82.01
CA ALA A 114 74.33 -5.70 -80.87
C ALA A 114 74.07 -4.87 -79.59
N ARG A 115 74.92 -3.88 -79.31
CA ARG A 115 74.78 -2.96 -78.15
C ARG A 115 73.48 -2.16 -78.22
N LEU A 116 73.14 -1.61 -79.40
CA LEU A 116 71.89 -0.87 -79.62
C LEU A 116 70.66 -1.79 -79.53
N ALA A 117 70.76 -3.02 -80.03
CA ALA A 117 69.68 -4.01 -79.91
C ALA A 117 69.47 -4.51 -78.47
N GLU A 118 70.52 -4.58 -77.66
CA GLU A 118 70.42 -4.87 -76.23
C GLU A 118 69.83 -3.69 -75.45
N GLU A 119 70.31 -2.45 -75.68
CA GLU A 119 69.76 -1.25 -75.05
C GLU A 119 68.28 -1.04 -75.41
N ALA A 120 67.88 -1.30 -76.66
CA ALA A 120 66.48 -1.24 -77.09
C ALA A 120 65.60 -2.30 -76.37
N LYS A 121 66.11 -3.53 -76.18
CA LYS A 121 65.41 -4.57 -75.41
C LYS A 121 65.29 -4.18 -73.94
N GLU A 122 66.34 -3.62 -73.33
CA GLU A 122 66.27 -3.21 -71.92
C GLU A 122 65.33 -2.02 -71.73
N ARG A 123 65.41 -0.98 -72.57
CA ARG A 123 64.46 0.15 -72.57
C ARG A 123 63.01 -0.32 -72.71
N SER A 124 62.74 -1.25 -73.63
CA SER A 124 61.41 -1.85 -73.80
C SER A 124 60.95 -2.56 -72.52
N ARG A 125 61.80 -3.42 -71.94
CA ARG A 125 61.53 -4.15 -70.69
C ARG A 125 61.30 -3.21 -69.50
N GLN A 126 62.05 -2.12 -69.40
CA GLN A 126 61.86 -1.08 -68.37
C GLN A 126 60.53 -0.34 -68.59
N GLU A 127 60.11 -0.09 -69.84
CA GLU A 127 58.82 0.52 -70.16
C GLU A 127 57.64 -0.42 -69.84
N GLU A 128 57.75 -1.72 -70.13
CA GLU A 128 56.76 -2.73 -69.73
C GLU A 128 56.63 -2.82 -68.21
N ILE A 129 57.76 -2.90 -67.47
CA ILE A 129 57.76 -2.89 -66.00
C ILE A 129 57.11 -1.61 -65.45
N ARG A 130 57.37 -0.45 -66.07
CA ARG A 130 56.75 0.82 -65.71
C ARG A 130 55.23 0.83 -65.98
N LYS A 131 54.79 0.32 -67.13
CA LYS A 131 53.36 0.17 -67.47
C LYS A 131 52.64 -0.75 -66.49
N ALA A 132 53.17 -1.95 -66.27
CA ALA A 132 52.62 -2.93 -65.34
C ALA A 132 52.56 -2.42 -63.88
N ARG A 133 53.56 -1.62 -63.45
CA ARG A 133 53.54 -0.95 -62.14
C ARG A 133 52.41 0.08 -62.05
N LEU A 134 52.28 0.97 -63.05
CA LEU A 134 51.24 2.00 -63.09
C LEU A 134 49.82 1.39 -63.20
N GLU A 135 49.67 0.31 -63.96
CA GLU A 135 48.40 -0.42 -64.07
C GLU A 135 48.02 -1.09 -62.75
N ARG A 136 48.97 -1.76 -62.07
CA ARG A 136 48.77 -2.32 -60.74
C ARG A 136 48.42 -1.26 -59.70
N GLU A 137 49.07 -0.11 -59.74
CA GLU A 137 48.81 1.02 -58.85
C GLU A 137 47.40 1.60 -59.07
N ARG A 138 46.96 1.74 -60.33
CA ARG A 138 45.58 2.14 -60.67
C ARG A 138 44.55 1.10 -60.22
N LEU A 139 44.78 -0.19 -60.47
CA LEU A 139 43.90 -1.28 -60.02
C LEU A 139 43.80 -1.38 -58.49
N GLN A 140 44.85 -1.01 -57.77
CA GLN A 140 44.81 -0.94 -56.31
C GLN A 140 44.02 0.28 -55.83
N ALA A 141 44.29 1.48 -56.37
CA ALA A 141 43.56 2.70 -56.04
C ALA A 141 42.06 2.60 -56.36
N GLU A 142 41.70 1.95 -57.47
CA GLU A 142 40.30 1.68 -57.84
C GLU A 142 39.60 0.75 -56.84
N LYS A 143 40.28 -0.31 -56.38
CA LYS A 143 39.76 -1.22 -55.33
C LYS A 143 39.60 -0.52 -53.98
N GLU A 144 40.58 0.26 -53.56
CA GLU A 144 40.52 1.03 -52.31
C GLU A 144 39.40 2.09 -52.35
N ALA A 145 39.20 2.75 -53.50
CA ALA A 145 38.09 3.67 -53.71
C ALA A 145 36.72 2.96 -53.71
N ALA A 146 36.61 1.79 -54.35
CA ALA A 146 35.39 0.99 -54.38
C ALA A 146 35.03 0.49 -52.97
N GLU A 147 35.99 -0.07 -52.22
CA GLU A 147 35.76 -0.54 -50.85
C GLU A 147 35.38 0.62 -49.91
N LYS A 148 36.00 1.79 -50.05
CA LYS A 148 35.62 3.00 -49.30
C LYS A 148 34.18 3.43 -49.62
N ALA A 149 33.80 3.44 -50.90
CA ALA A 149 32.43 3.77 -51.31
C ALA A 149 31.39 2.74 -50.82
N GLU A 150 31.74 1.46 -50.75
CA GLU A 150 30.89 0.42 -50.16
C GLU A 150 30.72 0.60 -48.64
N ARG A 151 31.83 0.82 -47.91
CA ARG A 151 31.83 1.12 -46.47
C ARG A 151 30.97 2.35 -46.15
N GLU A 152 31.08 3.43 -46.93
CA GLU A 152 30.25 4.63 -46.79
C GLU A 152 28.76 4.35 -47.05
N ARG A 153 28.42 3.54 -48.07
CA ARG A 153 27.04 3.12 -48.34
C ARG A 153 26.44 2.32 -47.18
N ILE A 154 27.18 1.35 -46.65
CA ILE A 154 26.78 0.52 -45.50
C ILE A 154 26.57 1.39 -44.26
N GLU A 155 27.43 2.39 -44.02
CA GLU A 155 27.26 3.31 -42.89
C GLU A 155 26.03 4.21 -43.04
N ILE A 156 25.76 4.72 -44.25
CA ILE A 156 24.55 5.50 -44.57
C ILE A 156 23.29 4.65 -44.38
N GLU A 157 23.29 3.40 -44.83
CA GLU A 157 22.16 2.49 -44.64
C GLU A 157 21.93 2.15 -43.16
N ARG A 158 23.01 1.86 -42.41
CA ARG A 158 22.97 1.65 -40.96
C ARG A 158 22.39 2.88 -40.23
N LYS A 159 22.80 4.09 -40.62
CA LYS A 159 22.27 5.36 -40.08
C LYS A 159 20.79 5.53 -40.41
N LYS A 160 20.35 5.25 -41.64
CA LYS A 160 18.92 5.26 -42.03
C LYS A 160 18.10 4.27 -41.20
N ARG A 161 18.58 3.04 -41.06
CA ARG A 161 17.91 2.00 -40.27
C ARG A 161 17.78 2.38 -38.79
N LEU A 162 18.85 2.89 -38.17
CA LEU A 162 18.80 3.37 -36.78
C LEU A 162 17.84 4.56 -36.60
N ALA A 163 17.77 5.47 -37.57
CA ALA A 163 16.79 6.56 -37.56
C ALA A 163 15.35 6.05 -37.73
N GLU A 164 15.12 5.05 -38.58
CA GLU A 164 13.81 4.43 -38.76
C GLU A 164 13.35 3.63 -37.52
N GLU A 165 14.23 2.84 -36.92
CA GLU A 165 13.98 2.13 -35.66
C GLU A 165 13.70 3.13 -34.51
N SER A 166 14.41 4.25 -34.45
CA SER A 166 14.14 5.34 -33.49
C SER A 166 12.79 5.99 -33.73
N ARG A 167 12.42 6.25 -35.00
CA ARG A 167 11.10 6.78 -35.38
C ARG A 167 9.98 5.81 -35.05
N LYS A 168 10.17 4.50 -35.26
CA LYS A 168 9.21 3.45 -34.88
C LYS A 168 8.99 3.41 -33.37
N LYS A 169 10.05 3.48 -32.56
CA LYS A 169 9.95 3.59 -31.09
C LYS A 169 9.19 4.86 -30.68
N PHE A 170 9.56 6.02 -31.21
CA PHE A 170 8.87 7.28 -30.90
C PHE A 170 7.36 7.23 -31.25
N VAL A 171 6.97 6.65 -32.39
CA VAL A 171 5.56 6.45 -32.74
C VAL A 171 4.88 5.46 -31.78
N GLN A 172 5.53 4.35 -31.43
CA GLN A 172 5.00 3.37 -30.48
C GLN A 172 4.79 3.97 -29.08
N ASP A 173 5.75 4.77 -28.59
CA ASP A 173 5.67 5.40 -27.28
C ASP A 173 4.67 6.57 -27.26
N SER A 174 4.53 7.30 -28.37
CA SER A 174 3.45 8.28 -28.55
C SER A 174 2.06 7.62 -28.53
N LEU A 175 1.88 6.50 -29.24
CA LEU A 175 0.64 5.71 -29.19
C LEU A 175 0.35 5.18 -27.78
N ARG A 176 1.36 4.70 -27.05
CA ARG A 176 1.23 4.32 -25.63
C ARG A 176 0.77 5.47 -24.75
N GLN A 177 1.30 6.68 -24.94
CA GLN A 177 0.88 7.87 -24.19
C GLN A 177 -0.58 8.25 -24.49
N VAL A 178 -1.03 8.14 -25.75
CA VAL A 178 -2.43 8.34 -26.14
C VAL A 178 -3.35 7.28 -25.51
N GLU A 179 -2.94 6.00 -25.52
CA GLU A 179 -3.70 4.91 -24.88
C GLU A 179 -3.80 5.09 -23.36
N ILE A 180 -2.70 5.46 -22.69
CA ILE A 180 -2.68 5.76 -21.25
C ILE A 180 -3.55 6.98 -20.92
N ALA A 181 -3.49 8.04 -21.72
CA ALA A 181 -4.34 9.23 -21.54
C ALA A 181 -5.83 8.90 -21.72
N ARG A 182 -6.17 8.06 -22.70
CA ARG A 182 -7.53 7.55 -22.90
C ARG A 182 -8.00 6.74 -21.70
N ILE A 183 -7.24 5.73 -21.28
CA ILE A 183 -7.58 4.86 -20.14
C ILE A 183 -7.76 5.69 -18.86
N LYS A 184 -6.93 6.72 -18.66
CA LYS A 184 -7.07 7.65 -17.52
C LYS A 184 -8.36 8.49 -17.61
N ALA A 185 -8.70 9.03 -18.77
CA ALA A 185 -9.94 9.78 -18.96
C ALA A 185 -11.19 8.89 -18.76
N GLU A 186 -11.16 7.66 -19.27
CA GLU A 186 -12.23 6.67 -19.11
C GLU A 186 -12.41 6.28 -17.63
N ALA A 187 -11.31 6.16 -16.88
CA ALA A 187 -11.34 5.93 -15.43
C ALA A 187 -11.84 7.14 -14.63
N GLU A 188 -11.45 8.37 -14.98
CA GLU A 188 -11.94 9.60 -14.34
C GLU A 188 -13.44 9.85 -14.62
N GLU A 189 -13.93 9.48 -15.80
CA GLU A 189 -15.36 9.50 -16.11
C GLU A 189 -16.13 8.43 -15.31
N ALA A 190 -15.61 7.21 -15.22
CA ALA A 190 -16.20 6.15 -14.41
C ALA A 190 -16.24 6.50 -12.90
N GLU A 191 -15.19 7.11 -12.37
CA GLU A 191 -15.16 7.60 -10.99
C GLU A 191 -16.20 8.71 -10.75
N ARG A 192 -16.33 9.67 -11.68
CA ARG A 192 -17.37 10.71 -11.61
C ARG A 192 -18.78 10.12 -11.61
N ILE A 193 -19.06 9.13 -12.46
CA ILE A 193 -20.37 8.46 -12.51
C ILE A 193 -20.65 7.76 -11.18
N ALA A 194 -19.68 7.00 -10.65
CA ALA A 194 -19.81 6.32 -9.36
C ALA A 194 -19.97 7.29 -8.18
N GLU A 195 -19.31 8.46 -8.21
CA GLU A 195 -19.45 9.49 -7.19
C GLU A 195 -20.83 10.18 -7.25
N GLU A 196 -21.36 10.43 -8.46
CA GLU A 196 -22.72 10.90 -8.65
C GLU A 196 -23.77 9.89 -8.16
N GLU A 197 -23.59 8.59 -8.44
CA GLU A 197 -24.47 7.53 -7.93
C GLU A 197 -24.42 7.42 -6.41
N ARG A 198 -23.22 7.51 -5.80
CA ARG A 198 -23.08 7.59 -4.34
C ARG A 198 -23.83 8.79 -3.76
N LYS A 199 -23.68 9.99 -4.35
CA LYS A 199 -24.40 11.20 -3.94
C LYS A 199 -25.92 11.10 -4.12
N LYS A 200 -26.40 10.36 -5.13
CA LYS A 200 -27.84 10.05 -5.34
C LYS A 200 -28.34 9.07 -4.27
N ALA A 201 -27.59 8.00 -3.99
CA ALA A 201 -27.91 7.01 -2.97
C ALA A 201 -27.91 7.58 -1.54
N GLU A 202 -26.92 8.42 -1.20
CA GLU A 202 -26.82 9.11 0.09
C GLU A 202 -28.05 10.02 0.32
N LYS A 203 -28.43 10.82 -0.68
CA LYS A 203 -29.63 11.67 -0.60
C LYS A 203 -30.91 10.85 -0.42
N ALA A 204 -31.04 9.73 -1.15
CA ALA A 204 -32.17 8.82 -0.98
C ALA A 204 -32.20 8.19 0.43
N ALA A 205 -31.05 7.79 0.97
CA ALA A 205 -30.93 7.25 2.32
C ALA A 205 -31.27 8.28 3.41
N LEU A 206 -30.84 9.54 3.24
CA LEU A 206 -31.20 10.65 4.14
C LEU A 206 -32.73 10.91 4.14
N ILE A 207 -33.36 10.96 2.96
CA ILE A 207 -34.81 11.14 2.83
C ILE A 207 -35.56 9.97 3.50
N ALA A 208 -35.14 8.72 3.26
CA ALA A 208 -35.75 7.55 3.89
C ALA A 208 -35.54 7.53 5.42
N ALA A 209 -34.39 7.98 5.91
CA ALA A 209 -34.12 8.10 7.34
C ALA A 209 -34.97 9.20 8.00
N GLU A 210 -35.21 10.33 7.32
CA GLU A 210 -36.11 11.37 7.80
C GLU A 210 -37.57 10.93 7.80
N GLN A 211 -38.05 10.29 6.72
CA GLN A 211 -39.39 9.69 6.69
C GLN A 211 -39.59 8.73 7.86
N LYS A 212 -38.64 7.81 8.08
CA LYS A 212 -38.66 6.85 9.20
C LYS A 212 -38.55 7.52 10.59
N ARG A 213 -38.02 8.74 10.69
CA ARG A 213 -38.05 9.55 11.91
C ARG A 213 -39.43 10.16 12.14
N LEU A 214 -40.04 10.75 11.10
CA LEU A 214 -41.37 11.33 11.14
C LEU A 214 -42.45 10.28 11.43
N GLU A 215 -42.34 9.07 10.86
CA GLU A 215 -43.20 7.92 11.18
C GLU A 215 -43.13 7.54 12.66
N LYS A 216 -41.92 7.48 13.24
CA LYS A 216 -41.73 7.18 14.67
C LYS A 216 -42.28 8.28 15.57
N GLU A 217 -42.10 9.55 15.19
CA GLU A 217 -42.65 10.69 15.92
C GLU A 217 -44.19 10.69 15.88
N ALA A 218 -44.77 10.42 14.71
CA ALA A 218 -46.22 10.25 14.54
C ALA A 218 -46.77 9.09 15.36
N HIS A 219 -46.10 7.93 15.37
CA HIS A 219 -46.47 6.78 16.21
C HIS A 219 -46.42 7.15 17.70
N LEU A 220 -45.31 7.72 18.18
CA LEU A 220 -45.16 8.12 19.58
C LEU A 220 -46.22 9.16 19.99
N LYS A 221 -46.55 10.10 19.10
CA LYS A 221 -47.60 11.10 19.33
C LYS A 221 -49.00 10.45 19.40
N ALA A 222 -49.31 9.52 18.50
CA ALA A 222 -50.56 8.77 18.51
C ALA A 222 -50.69 7.87 19.75
N GLU A 223 -49.61 7.25 20.20
CA GLU A 223 -49.54 6.45 21.42
C GLU A 223 -49.76 7.31 22.68
N GLN A 224 -49.10 8.47 22.76
CA GLN A 224 -49.34 9.45 23.82
C GLN A 224 -50.77 9.99 23.82
N GLU A 225 -51.37 10.22 22.65
CA GLU A 225 -52.76 10.67 22.56
C GLU A 225 -53.74 9.56 22.97
N LYS A 226 -53.53 8.32 22.53
CA LYS A 226 -54.28 7.14 22.97
C LYS A 226 -54.22 6.99 24.49
N LYS A 227 -53.03 7.07 25.08
CA LYS A 227 -52.85 7.00 26.54
C LYS A 227 -53.57 8.14 27.27
N LYS A 228 -53.53 9.38 26.76
CA LYS A 228 -54.29 10.51 27.35
C LYS A 228 -55.80 10.30 27.29
N ARG A 229 -56.31 9.75 26.18
CA ARG A 229 -57.74 9.39 26.04
C ARG A 229 -58.13 8.28 27.03
N GLU A 230 -57.28 7.27 27.22
CA GLU A 230 -57.48 6.19 28.21
C GLU A 230 -57.44 6.70 29.66
N GLU A 231 -56.51 7.60 29.98
CA GLU A 231 -56.42 8.27 31.29
C GLU A 231 -57.65 9.16 31.57
N GLU A 232 -58.15 9.87 30.56
CA GLU A 232 -59.36 10.68 30.66
C GLU A 232 -60.65 9.84 30.77
N GLU A 233 -60.77 8.76 29.98
CA GLU A 233 -61.89 7.82 30.09
C GLU A 233 -61.91 7.14 31.47
N ALA A 234 -60.76 6.72 31.98
CA ALA A 234 -60.64 6.17 33.33
C ALA A 234 -61.01 7.19 34.42
N ARG A 235 -60.65 8.47 34.25
CA ARG A 235 -61.07 9.57 35.15
C ARG A 235 -62.58 9.74 35.14
N ILE A 236 -63.20 9.79 33.96
CA ILE A 236 -64.66 9.92 33.77
C ILE A 236 -65.39 8.70 34.34
N ALA A 237 -64.87 7.49 34.16
CA ALA A 237 -65.43 6.27 34.73
C ALA A 237 -65.40 6.30 36.26
N LYS A 238 -64.27 6.70 36.87
CA LYS A 238 -64.14 6.84 38.33
C LYS A 238 -65.10 7.90 38.89
N GLU A 239 -65.22 9.05 38.23
CA GLU A 239 -66.14 10.12 38.64
C GLU A 239 -67.61 9.66 38.58
N ARG A 240 -67.98 8.86 37.56
CA ARG A 240 -69.31 8.24 37.47
C ARG A 240 -69.59 7.23 38.59
N GLU A 241 -68.62 6.41 39.00
CA GLU A 241 -68.77 5.51 40.15
C GLU A 241 -68.87 6.29 41.47
N GLU A 242 -68.05 7.31 41.68
CA GLU A 242 -68.18 8.19 42.85
C GLU A 242 -69.55 8.90 42.91
N ALA A 243 -70.09 9.32 41.76
CA ALA A 243 -71.43 9.90 41.68
C ALA A 243 -72.54 8.90 42.03
N LYS A 244 -72.46 7.66 41.55
CA LYS A 244 -73.39 6.57 41.94
C LYS A 244 -73.37 6.32 43.45
N LEU A 245 -72.19 6.20 44.03
CA LEU A 245 -72.02 5.96 45.47
C LEU A 245 -72.57 7.11 46.32
N ARG A 246 -72.38 8.37 45.89
CA ARG A 246 -72.98 9.55 46.53
C ARG A 246 -74.52 9.50 46.48
N ALA A 247 -75.10 9.18 45.32
CA ALA A 247 -76.55 9.06 45.17
C ALA A 247 -77.16 7.90 46.00
N GLU A 248 -76.45 6.78 46.13
CA GLU A 248 -76.90 5.65 46.97
C GLU A 248 -76.85 6.02 48.47
N LEU A 249 -75.80 6.73 48.92
CA LEU A 249 -75.70 7.25 50.28
C LEU A 249 -76.78 8.29 50.60
N GLU A 250 -77.10 9.17 49.65
CA GLU A 250 -78.18 10.14 49.77
C GLU A 250 -79.56 9.46 49.87
N LYS A 251 -79.82 8.46 49.02
CA LYS A 251 -81.04 7.63 49.10
C LYS A 251 -81.19 6.95 50.47
N LYS A 252 -80.12 6.37 51.01
CA LYS A 252 -80.14 5.74 52.34
C LYS A 252 -80.44 6.76 53.45
N ARG A 253 -79.85 7.95 53.41
CA ARG A 253 -80.15 9.05 54.35
C ARG A 253 -81.61 9.50 54.26
N ALA A 254 -82.18 9.60 53.05
CA ALA A 254 -83.59 9.96 52.86
C ALA A 254 -84.56 8.87 53.38
N GLU A 255 -84.20 7.59 53.24
CA GLU A 255 -84.96 6.47 53.82
C GLU A 255 -84.87 6.43 55.36
N GLU A 256 -83.70 6.75 55.93
CA GLU A 256 -83.49 6.87 57.38
C GLU A 256 -84.27 8.06 57.97
N GLN A 257 -84.22 9.24 57.34
CA GLN A 257 -85.01 10.41 57.75
C GLN A 257 -86.51 10.15 57.73
N LYS A 258 -87.03 9.42 56.72
CA LYS A 258 -88.44 9.01 56.69
C LYS A 258 -88.82 8.11 57.87
N ARG A 259 -87.98 7.14 58.22
CA ARG A 259 -88.20 6.28 59.41
C ARG A 259 -88.17 7.07 60.72
N LEU A 260 -87.28 8.05 60.85
CA LEU A 260 -87.23 8.91 62.04
C LEU A 260 -88.50 9.76 62.18
N ALA A 261 -88.99 10.35 61.08
CA ALA A 261 -90.24 11.11 61.06
C ALA A 261 -91.47 10.24 61.38
N GLU A 262 -91.51 8.99 60.89
CA GLU A 262 -92.58 8.02 61.20
C GLU A 262 -92.61 7.67 62.70
N ILE A 263 -91.44 7.47 63.31
CA ILE A 263 -91.29 7.23 64.76
C ILE A 263 -91.73 8.46 65.58
N GLU A 264 -91.48 9.67 65.09
CA GLU A 264 -91.89 10.91 65.77
C GLU A 264 -93.41 11.13 65.69
N ALA A 265 -94.02 10.94 64.52
CA ALA A 265 -95.48 11.00 64.36
C ALA A 265 -96.21 9.97 65.24
N ALA A 266 -95.65 8.75 65.37
CA ALA A 266 -96.18 7.73 66.28
C ALA A 266 -96.12 8.15 67.76
N LYS A 267 -95.06 8.84 68.18
CA LYS A 267 -94.93 9.40 69.55
C LYS A 267 -95.89 10.55 69.80
N GLU A 268 -96.11 11.42 68.81
CA GLU A 268 -97.06 12.54 68.96
C GLU A 268 -98.50 12.02 69.09
N LYS A 269 -98.89 11.04 68.27
CA LYS A 269 -100.19 10.38 68.40
C LYS A 269 -100.38 9.75 69.79
N ALA A 270 -99.38 9.01 70.28
CA ALA A 270 -99.43 8.41 71.61
C ALA A 270 -99.54 9.45 72.75
N ARG A 271 -98.95 10.64 72.59
CA ARG A 271 -99.15 11.76 73.52
C ARG A 271 -100.59 12.28 73.47
N ALA A 272 -101.16 12.50 72.29
CA ALA A 272 -102.56 12.94 72.16
C ALA A 272 -103.55 11.95 72.80
N ASP A 273 -103.38 10.65 72.56
CA ASP A 273 -104.20 9.58 73.14
C ASP A 273 -104.07 9.48 74.68
N SER A 274 -102.94 9.91 75.26
CA SER A 274 -102.79 10.03 76.72
C SER A 274 -103.56 11.21 77.32
N ILE A 275 -103.63 12.34 76.61
CA ILE A 275 -104.25 13.58 77.08
C ILE A 275 -105.77 13.45 77.11
N THR A 276 -106.36 12.75 76.13
CA THR A 276 -107.79 12.43 76.13
C THR A 276 -108.14 11.49 77.28
N LYS A 277 -107.34 10.43 77.51
CA LYS A 277 -107.55 9.47 78.61
C LYS A 277 -107.49 10.12 79.99
N ALA A 278 -106.62 11.12 80.20
CA ALA A 278 -106.55 11.87 81.44
C ALA A 278 -107.85 12.66 81.73
N LYS A 279 -108.43 13.32 80.72
CA LYS A 279 -109.65 14.14 80.86
C LYS A 279 -110.88 13.31 81.25
N PHE A 280 -111.01 12.08 80.74
CA PHE A 280 -112.10 11.18 81.15
C PHE A 280 -111.95 10.71 82.61
N ALA A 281 -110.73 10.40 83.05
CA ALA A 281 -110.48 9.98 84.44
C ALA A 281 -110.71 11.10 85.48
N GLU A 282 -110.51 12.36 85.10
CA GLU A 282 -110.83 13.52 85.95
C GLU A 282 -112.36 13.74 86.06
N ALA A 283 -113.10 13.50 84.98
CA ALA A 283 -114.56 13.67 84.93
C ALA A 283 -115.32 12.67 85.81
N GLU A 284 -114.88 11.41 85.89
CA GLU A 284 -115.51 10.42 86.77
C GLU A 284 -115.28 10.74 88.26
N LYS A 285 -114.05 11.10 88.64
CA LYS A 285 -113.71 11.46 90.03
C LYS A 285 -114.51 12.63 90.58
N ARG A 286 -114.92 13.59 89.74
CA ARG A 286 -115.83 14.67 90.15
C ARG A 286 -117.23 14.16 90.50
N LYS A 287 -117.80 13.25 89.69
CA LYS A 287 -119.12 12.65 89.96
C LYS A 287 -119.12 11.78 91.22
N GLU A 288 -118.05 11.03 91.44
CA GLU A 288 -117.90 10.15 92.62
C GLU A 288 -117.82 10.97 93.91
N ALA A 289 -117.03 12.04 93.94
CA ALA A 289 -116.93 12.95 95.08
C ALA A 289 -118.24 13.67 95.41
N GLU A 290 -119.03 14.06 94.41
CA GLU A 290 -120.33 14.73 94.60
C GLU A 290 -121.37 13.81 95.26
N LEU A 291 -121.35 12.51 94.91
CA LEU A 291 -122.16 11.47 95.56
C LEU A 291 -121.72 11.19 97.01
N GLU A 292 -120.42 11.24 97.32
CA GLU A 292 -119.91 11.04 98.70
C GLU A 292 -120.34 12.20 99.62
N VAL A 293 -120.29 13.45 99.13
CA VAL A 293 -120.77 14.63 99.87
C VAL A 293 -122.26 14.53 100.17
N ALA A 294 -123.07 14.04 99.23
CA ALA A 294 -124.50 13.82 99.45
C ALA A 294 -124.76 12.76 100.55
N ARG A 295 -124.01 11.64 100.56
CA ARG A 295 -124.12 10.60 101.59
C ARG A 295 -123.79 11.12 103.00
N ARG A 296 -122.65 11.79 103.18
CA ARG A 296 -122.27 12.35 104.50
C ARG A 296 -123.33 13.31 105.05
N LYS A 297 -124.00 14.08 104.18
CA LYS A 297 -125.04 15.02 104.60
C LYS A 297 -126.31 14.33 105.14
N ALA A 298 -126.64 13.14 104.63
CA ALA A 298 -127.74 12.32 105.12
C ALA A 298 -127.40 11.56 106.42
N GLU A 299 -126.16 11.09 106.57
CA GLU A 299 -125.71 10.41 107.79
C GLU A 299 -125.67 11.34 109.01
N VAL A 300 -125.26 12.61 108.84
CA VAL A 300 -125.19 13.59 109.94
C VAL A 300 -126.57 13.95 110.49
N GLU A 301 -127.59 14.09 109.64
CA GLU A 301 -128.99 14.26 110.08
C GLU A 301 -129.46 13.04 110.90
N LYS A 302 -129.21 11.83 110.39
CA LYS A 302 -129.69 10.60 111.02
C LYS A 302 -129.02 10.32 112.37
N ALA A 303 -127.70 10.53 112.46
CA ALA A 303 -126.95 10.41 113.71
C ALA A 303 -127.46 11.36 114.81
N LYS A 304 -127.94 12.55 114.43
CA LYS A 304 -128.48 13.55 115.35
C LYS A 304 -129.83 13.16 115.96
N ALA A 305 -130.63 12.36 115.24
CA ALA A 305 -131.93 11.88 115.71
C ALA A 305 -131.85 10.61 116.58
N GLU A 306 -130.77 9.82 116.45
CA GLU A 306 -130.57 8.60 117.25
C GLU A 306 -129.80 8.87 118.56
N GLN A 307 -129.00 9.94 118.63
CA GLN A 307 -128.20 10.27 119.83
C GLN A 307 -129.01 10.65 121.08
N GLU A 308 -130.27 11.10 120.96
CA GLU A 308 -131.14 11.37 122.12
C GLU A 308 -131.72 10.10 122.78
N LYS A 309 -131.56 8.90 122.17
CA LYS A 309 -132.32 7.69 122.58
C LYS A 309 -131.51 6.53 123.16
N SER A 310 -130.18 6.52 123.10
CA SER A 310 -129.40 5.29 123.38
C SER A 310 -128.10 5.50 124.20
N ALA A 311 -128.02 6.54 125.02
CA ALA A 311 -126.90 6.77 125.94
C ALA A 311 -127.00 5.97 127.27
N GLN A 312 -127.18 4.64 127.21
CA GLN A 312 -126.95 3.74 128.35
C GLN A 312 -126.16 2.48 127.94
N LYS A 313 -124.97 2.33 128.56
CA LYS A 313 -124.25 1.08 128.89
C LYS A 313 -123.84 0.15 127.70
N LEU A 314 -122.58 0.11 127.22
CA LEU A 314 -121.29 -0.23 127.85
C LEU A 314 -121.00 -1.75 127.99
N ILE A 315 -119.97 -2.25 127.29
CA ILE A 315 -119.18 -3.49 127.47
C ILE A 315 -117.77 -3.19 126.88
N ALA A 316 -116.68 -3.04 127.66
CA ALA A 316 -115.73 -4.05 128.20
C ALA A 316 -114.95 -4.83 127.10
N SER A 317 -113.61 -4.70 126.95
CA SER A 317 -112.49 -5.30 127.75
C SER A 317 -111.96 -6.59 127.08
N THR A 318 -110.66 -6.98 127.04
CA THR A 318 -109.33 -6.53 127.56
C THR A 318 -108.25 -7.08 126.56
N GLU A 319 -106.92 -6.90 126.60
CA GLU A 319 -105.88 -6.35 127.51
C GLU A 319 -104.82 -5.53 126.67
N PRO A 320 -103.55 -5.21 127.07
CA PRO A 320 -102.81 -4.07 126.49
C PRO A 320 -101.43 -4.37 125.83
N ASP A 321 -100.82 -3.33 125.25
CA ASP A 321 -99.41 -3.24 124.83
C ASP A 321 -98.40 -3.17 126.00
N ASP A 322 -97.12 -3.45 125.72
CA ASP A 322 -96.03 -3.56 126.70
C ASP A 322 -95.21 -2.25 126.84
N VAL A 323 -94.90 -1.83 128.07
CA VAL A 323 -94.37 -0.48 128.37
C VAL A 323 -92.84 -0.44 128.43
N ASP A 324 -92.25 0.49 127.65
CA ASP A 324 -90.80 0.75 127.66
C ASP A 324 -90.41 1.79 128.73
N ILE A 325 -90.05 1.31 129.91
CA ILE A 325 -89.61 2.13 131.06
C ILE A 325 -88.56 3.19 130.72
N SER A 326 -87.71 3.01 129.69
CA SER A 326 -86.68 4.00 129.37
C SER A 326 -87.26 5.38 129.01
N LYS A 327 -88.41 5.40 128.32
CA LYS A 327 -89.08 6.61 127.77
C LYS A 327 -89.95 7.36 128.79
N LEU A 328 -90.31 6.73 129.90
CA LEU A 328 -91.16 7.32 130.94
C LEU A 328 -90.48 8.53 131.62
N GLN A 329 -91.26 9.56 131.97
CA GLN A 329 -90.83 10.66 132.82
C GLN A 329 -90.51 10.18 134.24
N SER A 330 -89.75 10.96 135.01
CA SER A 330 -89.25 10.54 136.34
C SER A 330 -90.36 10.20 137.34
N SER A 331 -91.52 10.84 137.25
CA SER A 331 -92.73 10.54 138.03
C SER A 331 -93.34 9.20 137.63
N GLU A 332 -93.57 8.99 136.33
CA GLU A 332 -94.16 7.76 135.76
C GLU A 332 -93.29 6.53 136.04
N LYS A 333 -91.97 6.67 136.01
CA LYS A 333 -90.99 5.63 136.40
C LYS A 333 -91.21 5.14 137.83
N ALA A 334 -91.50 6.04 138.78
CA ALA A 334 -91.76 5.66 140.16
C ALA A 334 -93.04 4.82 140.27
N THR A 335 -94.13 5.25 139.62
CA THR A 335 -95.41 4.53 139.59
C THR A 335 -95.27 3.14 138.97
N TYR A 336 -94.53 3.02 137.85
CA TYR A 336 -94.28 1.73 137.19
C TYR A 336 -93.45 0.77 138.06
N LEU A 337 -92.41 1.26 138.75
CA LEU A 337 -91.64 0.42 139.66
C LEU A 337 -92.49 0.00 140.88
N SER A 338 -93.36 0.85 141.41
CA SER A 338 -94.30 0.47 142.48
C SER A 338 -95.27 -0.63 142.04
N SER A 339 -95.86 -0.55 140.84
CA SER A 339 -96.75 -1.61 140.35
C SER A 339 -96.04 -2.91 140.01
N LEU A 340 -94.73 -2.89 139.73
CA LEU A 340 -93.91 -4.11 139.65
C LEU A 340 -93.72 -4.80 141.01
N VAL A 341 -93.71 -4.06 142.14
CA VAL A 341 -93.70 -4.67 143.50
C VAL A 341 -94.99 -5.47 143.69
N GLU A 342 -96.13 -4.85 143.44
CA GLU A 342 -97.46 -5.43 143.62
C GLU A 342 -97.73 -6.60 142.67
N LYS A 343 -97.26 -6.52 141.42
CA LYS A 343 -97.47 -7.56 140.39
C LYS A 343 -96.62 -8.82 140.59
N TYR A 344 -95.40 -8.70 141.13
CA TYR A 344 -94.46 -9.82 141.18
C TYR A 344 -94.14 -10.33 142.59
N GLY A 345 -94.26 -9.49 143.63
CA GLY A 345 -93.89 -9.86 145.00
C GLY A 345 -92.38 -9.92 145.25
N GLU A 346 -92.00 -10.18 146.50
CA GLU A 346 -90.59 -10.21 146.96
C GLU A 346 -89.81 -11.37 146.30
N GLY A 347 -88.78 -11.06 145.50
CA GLY A 347 -88.05 -12.09 144.74
C GLY A 347 -87.42 -11.62 143.42
N LYS A 348 -87.11 -12.58 142.55
CA LYS A 348 -86.49 -12.37 141.23
C LYS A 348 -87.31 -13.06 140.13
N HIS A 349 -87.82 -12.26 139.20
CA HIS A 349 -88.73 -12.69 138.14
C HIS A 349 -88.07 -12.40 136.79
N THR A 350 -87.93 -13.41 135.92
CA THR A 350 -87.18 -13.30 134.66
C THR A 350 -88.06 -13.65 133.48
N ARG A 351 -88.20 -12.75 132.50
CA ARG A 351 -88.79 -13.01 131.19
C ARG A 351 -87.77 -12.85 130.06
N LYS A 352 -87.88 -13.68 129.02
CA LYS A 352 -87.09 -13.58 127.79
C LYS A 352 -87.99 -13.30 126.60
N ILE A 353 -87.49 -12.51 125.67
CA ILE A 353 -88.12 -12.18 124.39
C ILE A 353 -87.05 -12.39 123.33
N GLU A 354 -87.33 -13.19 122.30
CA GLU A 354 -86.40 -13.51 121.23
C GLU A 354 -86.87 -12.84 119.93
N GLU A 355 -86.11 -11.84 119.48
CA GLU A 355 -86.30 -11.15 118.20
C GLU A 355 -85.31 -11.66 117.17
N ARG A 356 -85.65 -11.53 115.87
CA ARG A 356 -84.83 -11.96 114.73
C ARG A 356 -83.35 -11.57 114.80
N ASN A 357 -83.03 -10.43 115.43
CA ASN A 357 -81.66 -9.88 115.53
C ASN A 357 -81.16 -9.68 116.98
N ARG A 358 -81.91 -10.06 118.02
CA ARG A 358 -81.49 -9.93 119.44
C ARG A 358 -82.34 -10.76 120.40
N VAL A 359 -81.77 -11.12 121.54
CA VAL A 359 -82.51 -11.66 122.70
C VAL A 359 -82.53 -10.60 123.80
N ILE A 360 -83.72 -10.30 124.31
CA ILE A 360 -83.95 -9.39 125.43
C ILE A 360 -84.33 -10.22 126.66
N THR A 361 -83.54 -10.13 127.72
CA THR A 361 -83.84 -10.73 129.03
C THR A 361 -84.17 -9.63 130.02
N ILE A 362 -85.41 -9.58 130.51
CA ILE A 362 -85.86 -8.65 131.55
C ILE A 362 -85.93 -9.41 132.87
N VAL A 363 -85.30 -8.87 133.91
CA VAL A 363 -85.24 -9.41 135.26
C VAL A 363 -85.77 -8.35 136.22
N VAL A 364 -86.92 -8.56 136.82
CA VAL A 364 -87.40 -7.72 137.92
C VAL A 364 -86.87 -8.33 139.22
N VAL A 365 -86.23 -7.52 140.05
CA VAL A 365 -85.82 -7.88 141.42
C VAL A 365 -86.57 -6.98 142.39
N VAL A 366 -87.33 -7.58 143.29
CA VAL A 366 -88.06 -6.89 144.36
C VAL A 366 -87.42 -7.28 145.68
N SER A 367 -86.92 -6.28 146.42
CA SER A 367 -86.31 -6.45 147.75
C SER A 367 -86.59 -5.23 148.62
N GLY A 368 -86.96 -5.44 149.89
CA GLY A 368 -87.27 -4.38 150.85
C GLY A 368 -88.45 -3.51 150.38
N GLY A 369 -89.45 -4.13 149.74
CA GLY A 369 -90.60 -3.44 149.16
C GLY A 369 -90.29 -2.54 147.95
N LYS A 370 -89.12 -2.69 147.31
CA LYS A 370 -88.71 -1.87 146.15
C LYS A 370 -88.36 -2.75 144.95
N ALA A 371 -89.09 -2.56 143.84
CA ALA A 371 -88.77 -3.22 142.58
C ALA A 371 -87.65 -2.49 141.82
N THR A 372 -86.85 -3.28 141.12
CA THR A 372 -85.86 -2.82 140.16
C THR A 372 -85.97 -3.66 138.90
N GLU A 373 -86.22 -3.04 137.75
CA GLU A 373 -86.08 -3.72 136.46
C GLU A 373 -84.62 -3.70 136.02
N TYR A 374 -84.09 -4.88 135.67
CA TYR A 374 -82.84 -5.03 134.95
C TYR A 374 -83.13 -5.59 133.55
N LYS A 375 -82.59 -4.97 132.49
CA LYS A 375 -82.78 -5.40 131.10
C LYS A 375 -81.42 -5.70 130.46
N TRP A 376 -81.23 -6.91 129.94
CA TRP A 376 -80.06 -7.32 129.14
C TRP A 376 -80.50 -7.55 127.70
N VAL A 377 -79.89 -6.82 126.78
CA VAL A 377 -80.06 -7.02 125.33
C VAL A 377 -78.77 -7.61 124.78
N LYS A 378 -78.85 -8.85 124.28
CA LYS A 378 -77.78 -9.50 123.51
C LYS A 378 -78.15 -9.47 122.03
N THR A 379 -77.41 -8.73 121.21
CA THR A 379 -77.64 -8.69 119.76
C THR A 379 -76.96 -9.86 119.05
N SER A 380 -77.47 -10.24 117.86
CA SER A 380 -76.88 -11.30 117.03
C SER A 380 -75.43 -10.99 116.62
N PHE A 381 -75.09 -9.71 116.47
CA PHE A 381 -73.75 -9.19 116.19
C PHE A 381 -72.86 -9.04 117.45
N GLY A 382 -73.17 -9.74 118.55
CA GLY A 382 -72.30 -9.87 119.72
C GLY A 382 -72.34 -8.73 120.74
N GLY A 383 -73.08 -7.64 120.47
CA GLY A 383 -73.29 -6.55 121.41
C GLY A 383 -74.07 -7.00 122.65
N ASN A 384 -73.61 -6.61 123.84
CA ASN A 384 -74.25 -6.92 125.12
C ASN A 384 -74.49 -5.64 125.91
N TYR A 385 -75.74 -5.20 125.98
CA TYR A 385 -76.15 -3.96 126.63
C TYR A 385 -76.97 -4.28 127.87
N TYR A 386 -76.68 -3.62 128.98
CA TYR A 386 -77.32 -3.86 130.27
C TYR A 386 -77.91 -2.56 130.80
N PHE A 387 -79.10 -2.63 131.39
CA PHE A 387 -79.83 -1.48 131.92
C PHE A 387 -80.40 -1.81 133.30
N LYS A 388 -80.56 -0.78 134.15
CA LYS A 388 -81.27 -0.79 135.44
C LYS A 388 -82.28 0.37 135.43
N ASN A 389 -83.56 0.08 135.63
CA ASN A 389 -84.67 1.03 135.59
C ASN A 389 -84.67 1.94 134.34
N GLY A 390 -84.27 1.38 133.19
CA GLY A 390 -84.15 2.10 131.91
C GLY A 390 -82.80 2.80 131.66
N SER A 391 -81.93 2.95 132.67
CA SER A 391 -80.61 3.57 132.54
C SER A 391 -79.50 2.54 132.29
N SER A 392 -78.57 2.83 131.38
CA SER A 392 -77.45 1.95 131.03
C SER A 392 -76.52 1.68 132.21
N ILE A 393 -76.06 0.43 132.36
CA ILE A 393 -75.12 -0.02 133.41
C ILE A 393 -74.10 -1.03 132.85
N SER A 394 -73.04 -1.33 133.61
CA SER A 394 -72.07 -2.36 133.27
C SER A 394 -72.60 -3.79 133.49
N LYS A 395 -72.00 -4.76 132.80
CA LYS A 395 -72.25 -6.20 133.00
C LYS A 395 -72.08 -6.61 134.48
N THR A 396 -71.07 -6.07 135.16
CA THR A 396 -70.77 -6.37 136.56
C THR A 396 -71.90 -5.90 137.49
N GLN A 397 -72.42 -4.67 137.28
CA GLN A 397 -73.55 -4.14 138.04
C GLN A 397 -74.86 -4.90 137.77
N TYR A 398 -75.07 -5.39 136.54
CA TYR A 398 -76.22 -6.23 136.20
C TYR A 398 -76.11 -7.61 136.85
N GLY A 399 -74.92 -8.19 136.87
CA GLY A 399 -74.62 -9.43 137.59
C GLY A 399 -74.95 -9.29 139.07
N LEU A 400 -74.24 -8.40 139.77
CA LEU A 400 -74.39 -8.15 141.21
C LEU A 400 -75.87 -7.90 141.59
N GLY A 401 -76.52 -7.00 140.84
CA GLY A 401 -77.90 -6.60 141.08
C GLY A 401 -78.98 -7.64 140.74
N THR A 402 -78.60 -8.76 140.12
CA THR A 402 -79.52 -9.88 139.83
C THR A 402 -79.09 -11.21 140.45
N THR A 403 -78.06 -11.21 141.32
CA THR A 403 -77.63 -12.35 142.16
C THR A 403 -78.17 -12.24 143.58
N ARG A 404 -78.27 -13.36 144.31
CA ARG A 404 -79.12 -13.50 145.52
C ARG A 404 -78.43 -13.13 146.84
N GLU A 405 -77.14 -12.78 146.83
CA GLU A 405 -76.31 -12.58 148.04
C GLU A 405 -76.25 -11.11 148.48
N GLY A 406 -77.41 -10.44 148.49
CA GLY A 406 -77.52 -9.00 148.76
C GLY A 406 -78.95 -8.52 149.00
N ILE A 407 -79.69 -9.28 149.82
CA ILE A 407 -80.97 -8.90 150.42
C ILE A 407 -80.67 -8.48 151.87
#